data_AF-A0A9P5QSS9-F1
#
_entry.id   AF-A0A9P5QSS9-F1
#
_cell.length_a   1.000
_cell.length_b   1.000
_cell.length_c   1.000
_cell.angle_alpha   90.00
_cell.angle_beta   90.00
_cell.angle_gamma   90.00
#
_symmetry.space_group_name_H-M   'P 1'
#
loop_
_entity.id
_entity.type
_entity.pdbx_description
1 polymer ?
#
loop_
_entity_poly.entity_id
_entity_poly.type
_entity_poly.pdbx_seq_one_letter_code
_entity_poly.pdbx_strand_id
1 'polypeptide(L)'
;MAPTTVSFDKIGYWSPNTASVDWCENNYVVSYYIAEFWNTISSLFIILLGELGLYLCPTKERRFKVAFRTISIVGIGSTLFHGTLRHKMQLLDELPMIYAATALVFICVETRYGPQGRWFPISLATWLGLTTIFVSITGGKIQFYTFQASFGVLQIAIIYFTTFLHRQQKSLNQARGGQKDSSWLITRALCVYSFAVTIWLIDLHMCEFINGVSPNSVLKWNPQLHAWWHVFSITGVYFSTLLIAYQHYVAKGLNPSVYLWKGFVPTLTLDAKAQMKAAKLN
;
A
#
# COMPACT_ATOMS: atom_id res chain seq x y z
N MET A 1 -9.43 4.85 -30.38
CA MET A 1 -8.33 4.13 -31.03
C MET A 1 -7.34 5.18 -31.49
N ALA A 2 -6.24 5.35 -30.76
CA ALA A 2 -5.15 6.25 -31.16
C ALA A 2 -4.21 5.50 -32.13
N PRO A 3 -3.59 6.19 -33.10
CA PRO A 3 -2.85 5.54 -34.17
C PRO A 3 -1.48 5.02 -33.72
N THR A 4 -1.16 3.85 -34.26
CA THR A 4 0.13 3.14 -34.38
C THR A 4 1.42 3.93 -34.06
N THR A 5 2.00 3.62 -32.90
CA THR A 5 3.40 3.25 -32.65
C THR A 5 4.50 3.85 -33.55
N VAL A 6 5.10 4.95 -33.11
CA VAL A 6 6.57 5.04 -33.09
C VAL A 6 6.97 4.38 -31.78
N SER A 7 7.18 3.05 -31.75
CA SER A 7 7.32 2.35 -30.47
C SER A 7 8.68 2.69 -29.84
N PHE A 8 8.66 3.60 -28.85
CA PHE A 8 9.81 3.88 -27.98
C PHE A 8 10.18 2.67 -27.10
N ASP A 9 9.25 1.72 -27.00
CA ASP A 9 9.45 0.40 -26.45
C ASP A 9 10.35 -0.46 -27.35
N LYS A 10 11.21 -1.24 -26.70
CA LYS A 10 12.03 -2.26 -27.36
C LYS A 10 11.40 -3.64 -27.18
N ILE A 11 11.72 -4.56 -28.09
CA ILE A 11 11.37 -5.97 -27.92
C ILE A 11 12.31 -6.57 -26.87
N GLY A 12 11.73 -7.12 -25.81
CA GLY A 12 12.46 -7.73 -24.70
C GLY A 12 12.24 -9.23 -24.58
N TYR A 13 12.91 -9.83 -23.60
CA TYR A 13 12.85 -11.28 -23.34
C TYR A 13 11.43 -11.80 -23.07
N TRP A 14 10.62 -11.02 -22.34
CA TRP A 14 9.25 -11.40 -21.97
C TRP A 14 8.19 -10.89 -22.96
N SER A 15 8.57 -10.41 -24.14
CA SER A 15 7.58 -10.05 -25.17
C SER A 15 6.82 -11.29 -25.69
N PRO A 16 5.55 -11.14 -26.17
CA PRO A 16 4.73 -9.93 -26.12
C PRO A 16 4.15 -9.64 -24.72
N ASN A 17 3.91 -8.36 -24.42
CA ASN A 17 3.23 -7.93 -23.20
C ASN A 17 1.80 -8.49 -23.19
N THR A 18 1.38 -9.09 -22.06
CA THR A 18 0.02 -9.66 -21.92
C THR A 18 -0.80 -9.01 -20.82
N ALA A 19 -0.18 -8.14 -20.02
CA ALA A 19 -0.86 -7.37 -18.99
C ALA A 19 -1.98 -6.48 -19.57
N SER A 20 -2.96 -6.20 -18.74
CA SER A 20 -4.09 -5.33 -19.07
C SER A 20 -3.73 -3.85 -19.07
N VAL A 21 -2.60 -3.50 -18.44
CA VAL A 21 -2.07 -2.14 -18.34
C VAL A 21 -0.56 -2.17 -18.58
N ASP A 22 -0.07 -1.09 -19.20
CA ASP A 22 1.32 -0.77 -19.47
C ASP A 22 1.52 0.66 -18.93
N TRP A 23 2.54 0.89 -18.09
CA TRP A 23 2.72 2.18 -17.42
C TRP A 23 3.53 3.13 -18.29
N CYS A 24 3.76 4.35 -17.79
CA CYS A 24 4.39 5.37 -18.63
C CYS A 24 5.88 5.12 -18.91
N GLU A 25 6.55 4.25 -18.13
CA GLU A 25 7.95 3.90 -18.35
C GLU A 25 8.12 3.11 -19.64
N ASN A 26 9.03 3.54 -20.53
CA ASN A 26 9.26 2.86 -21.80
C ASN A 26 9.88 1.47 -21.60
N ASN A 27 9.33 0.49 -22.32
CA ASN A 27 9.64 -0.92 -22.11
C ASN A 27 11.00 -1.34 -22.68
N TYR A 28 11.75 -2.09 -21.86
CA TYR A 28 13.04 -2.72 -22.17
C TYR A 28 14.13 -1.73 -22.64
N VAL A 29 13.97 -0.44 -22.33
CA VAL A 29 14.93 0.60 -22.77
C VAL A 29 16.26 0.46 -22.03
N VAL A 30 16.23 0.14 -20.73
CA VAL A 30 17.40 -0.02 -19.86
C VAL A 30 17.95 -1.45 -19.88
N SER A 31 17.09 -2.46 -19.99
CA SER A 31 17.46 -3.88 -19.93
C SER A 31 16.63 -4.71 -20.90
N TYR A 32 17.25 -5.69 -21.55
CA TYR A 32 16.54 -6.67 -22.37
C TYR A 32 15.65 -7.62 -21.55
N TYR A 33 15.97 -7.83 -20.27
CA TYR A 33 15.29 -8.82 -19.41
C TYR A 33 14.21 -8.23 -18.50
N ILE A 34 14.26 -6.92 -18.25
CA ILE A 34 13.35 -6.20 -17.33
C ILE A 34 12.57 -5.18 -18.16
N ALA A 35 11.24 -5.32 -18.21
CA ALA A 35 10.37 -4.48 -19.03
C ALA A 35 10.39 -3.02 -18.56
N GLU A 36 9.92 -2.74 -17.34
CA GLU A 36 9.94 -1.40 -16.76
C GLU A 36 10.97 -1.37 -15.63
N PHE A 37 12.18 -0.89 -15.93
CA PHE A 37 13.34 -1.02 -15.05
C PHE A 37 13.17 -0.25 -13.73
N TRP A 38 12.80 1.01 -13.79
CA TRP A 38 12.65 1.87 -12.61
C TRP A 38 11.45 1.47 -11.76
N ASN A 39 10.34 1.08 -12.40
CA ASN A 39 9.19 0.51 -11.71
C ASN A 39 9.58 -0.78 -10.99
N THR A 40 10.31 -1.69 -11.63
CA THR A 40 10.78 -2.94 -11.02
C THR A 40 11.70 -2.70 -9.81
N ILE A 41 12.71 -1.83 -9.95
CA ILE A 41 13.67 -1.56 -8.87
C ILE A 41 12.99 -0.87 -7.68
N SER A 42 12.08 0.06 -7.95
CA SER A 42 11.33 0.74 -6.89
C SER A 42 10.36 -0.20 -6.15
N SER A 43 9.83 -1.24 -6.80
CA SER A 43 9.02 -2.29 -6.14
C SER A 43 9.80 -3.07 -5.08
N LEU A 44 11.13 -3.20 -5.20
CA LEU A 44 11.96 -3.83 -4.17
C LEU A 44 11.92 -3.05 -2.84
N PHE A 45 11.68 -1.73 -2.90
CA PHE A 45 11.50 -0.91 -1.70
C PHE A 45 10.22 -1.28 -0.94
N ILE A 46 9.18 -1.74 -1.64
CA ILE A 46 7.94 -2.25 -1.04
C ILE A 46 8.24 -3.49 -0.19
N ILE A 47 9.05 -4.42 -0.74
CA ILE A 47 9.50 -5.63 -0.03
C ILE A 47 10.30 -5.23 1.21
N LEU A 48 11.27 -4.31 1.04
CA LEU A 48 12.11 -3.84 2.13
C LEU A 48 11.30 -3.26 3.29
N LEU A 49 10.32 -2.39 3.01
CA LEU A 49 9.47 -1.82 4.06
C LEU A 49 8.52 -2.85 4.67
N GLY A 50 8.02 -3.80 3.88
CA GLY A 50 7.21 -4.91 4.39
C GLY A 50 7.97 -5.76 5.42
N GLU A 51 9.18 -6.21 5.07
CA GLU A 51 10.02 -7.00 5.97
C GLU A 51 10.54 -6.19 7.16
N LEU A 52 10.92 -4.93 6.95
CA LEU A 52 11.31 -4.03 8.04
C LEU A 52 10.16 -3.78 9.02
N GLY A 53 8.95 -3.57 8.50
CA GLY A 53 7.75 -3.42 9.32
C GLY A 53 7.39 -4.69 10.07
N LEU A 54 7.60 -5.87 9.48
CA LEU A 54 7.43 -7.14 10.17
C LEU A 54 8.46 -7.33 11.29
N TYR A 55 9.73 -7.01 11.03
CA TYR A 55 10.82 -7.09 12.00
C TYR A 55 10.61 -6.14 13.18
N LEU A 56 10.21 -4.90 12.88
CA LEU A 56 9.90 -3.87 13.87
C LEU A 56 8.44 -3.89 14.33
N CYS A 57 7.70 -4.97 14.03
CA CYS A 57 6.27 -5.00 14.23
C CYS A 57 5.96 -4.67 15.69
N PRO A 58 5.19 -3.58 15.93
CA PRO A 58 5.03 -3.08 17.28
C PRO A 58 4.19 -4.02 18.14
N THR A 59 3.46 -4.97 17.54
CA THR A 59 2.57 -5.91 18.23
C THR A 59 3.00 -7.36 18.04
N LYS A 60 2.67 -8.22 19.01
CA LYS A 60 2.86 -9.67 18.89
C LYS A 60 1.71 -10.36 18.16
N GLU A 61 0.60 -9.64 17.93
CA GLU A 61 -0.62 -10.19 17.37
C GLU A 61 -0.45 -10.59 15.90
N ARG A 62 -0.94 -11.79 15.56
CA ARG A 62 -0.80 -12.36 14.21
C ARG A 62 -1.35 -11.45 13.12
N ARG A 63 -2.46 -10.74 13.36
CA ARG A 63 -3.11 -9.89 12.37
C ARG A 63 -2.21 -8.74 11.86
N PHE A 64 -1.41 -8.12 12.73
CA PHE A 64 -0.45 -7.09 12.32
C PHE A 64 0.74 -7.68 11.56
N LYS A 65 1.24 -8.84 12.00
CA LYS A 65 2.30 -9.57 11.27
C LYS A 65 1.85 -9.98 9.88
N VAL A 66 0.60 -10.43 9.75
CA VAL A 66 -0.02 -10.75 8.46
C VAL A 66 -0.11 -9.49 7.60
N ALA A 67 -0.56 -8.35 8.13
CA ALA A 67 -0.62 -7.10 7.37
C ALA A 67 0.75 -6.71 6.77
N PHE A 68 1.83 -6.75 7.55
CA PHE A 68 3.18 -6.49 7.04
C PHE A 68 3.68 -7.55 6.06
N ARG A 69 3.38 -8.83 6.29
CA ARG A 69 3.77 -9.88 5.34
C ARG A 69 3.05 -9.73 4.00
N THR A 70 1.78 -9.34 3.99
CA THR A 70 1.04 -9.12 2.75
C THR A 70 1.62 -7.95 1.95
N ILE A 71 2.12 -6.91 2.60
CA ILE A 71 2.89 -5.83 1.95
C ILE A 71 4.12 -6.40 1.22
N SER A 72 4.89 -7.29 1.84
CA SER A 72 6.04 -7.92 1.17
C SER A 72 5.60 -8.70 -0.07
N ILE A 73 4.44 -9.39 0.00
CA ILE A 73 3.87 -10.11 -1.14
C ILE A 73 3.47 -9.16 -2.26
N VAL A 74 2.88 -7.98 -1.95
CA VAL A 74 2.64 -6.91 -2.94
C VAL A 74 3.95 -6.53 -3.63
N GLY A 75 5.01 -6.27 -2.87
CA GLY A 75 6.31 -5.89 -3.46
C GLY A 75 6.91 -6.96 -4.37
N ILE A 76 6.77 -8.24 -4.02
CA ILE A 76 7.19 -9.36 -4.87
C ILE A 76 6.37 -9.40 -6.15
N GLY A 77 5.04 -9.28 -6.04
CA GLY A 77 4.12 -9.23 -7.18
C GLY A 77 4.43 -8.07 -8.12
N SER A 78 4.54 -6.86 -7.57
CA SER A 78 4.91 -5.64 -8.28
C SER A 78 6.26 -5.79 -9.01
N THR A 79 7.28 -6.33 -8.34
CA THR A 79 8.61 -6.58 -8.96
C THR A 79 8.48 -7.53 -10.15
N LEU A 80 7.73 -8.62 -10.01
CA LEU A 80 7.53 -9.59 -11.09
C LEU A 80 6.65 -9.02 -12.22
N PHE A 81 5.66 -8.20 -11.89
CA PHE A 81 4.80 -7.56 -12.85
C PHE A 81 5.57 -6.58 -13.72
N HIS A 82 6.18 -5.56 -13.13
CA HIS A 82 6.95 -4.56 -13.87
C HIS A 82 8.17 -5.16 -14.59
N GLY A 83 8.72 -6.25 -14.05
CA GLY A 83 9.82 -6.95 -14.71
C GLY A 83 9.41 -7.68 -15.99
N THR A 84 8.15 -8.09 -16.12
CA THR A 84 7.72 -9.03 -17.17
C THR A 84 6.53 -8.57 -18.01
N LEU A 85 5.72 -7.62 -17.51
CA LEU A 85 4.42 -7.19 -18.07
C LEU A 85 3.50 -8.35 -18.48
N ARG A 86 3.49 -9.40 -17.67
CA ARG A 86 2.61 -10.56 -17.84
C ARG A 86 1.37 -10.44 -16.97
N HIS A 87 0.20 -10.76 -17.54
CA HIS A 87 -1.09 -10.73 -16.83
C HIS A 87 -1.09 -11.51 -15.51
N LYS A 88 -0.51 -12.71 -15.47
CA LYS A 88 -0.41 -13.51 -14.24
C LYS A 88 0.39 -12.81 -13.14
N MET A 89 1.40 -12.04 -13.50
CA MET A 89 2.21 -11.27 -12.54
C MET A 89 1.49 -9.99 -12.13
N GLN A 90 0.74 -9.35 -13.03
CA GLN A 90 -0.18 -8.25 -12.69
C GLN A 90 -1.18 -8.69 -11.61
N LEU A 91 -1.77 -9.89 -11.73
CA LEU A 91 -2.65 -10.43 -10.68
C LEU A 91 -1.93 -10.60 -9.34
N LEU A 92 -0.64 -10.96 -9.37
CA LEU A 92 0.18 -11.09 -8.16
C LEU A 92 0.56 -9.73 -7.55
N ASP A 93 0.50 -8.64 -8.31
CA ASP A 93 0.65 -7.28 -7.80
C ASP A 93 -0.69 -6.76 -7.22
N GLU A 94 -1.75 -6.78 -8.03
CA GLU A 94 -3.05 -6.19 -7.72
C GLU A 94 -3.79 -6.92 -6.58
N LEU A 95 -3.86 -8.26 -6.61
CA LEU A 95 -4.68 -8.99 -5.64
C LEU A 95 -4.14 -8.88 -4.21
N PRO A 96 -2.82 -9.03 -3.94
CA PRO A 96 -2.27 -8.83 -2.61
C PRO A 96 -2.50 -7.42 -2.04
N MET A 97 -2.65 -6.38 -2.88
CA MET A 97 -3.01 -5.05 -2.40
C MET A 97 -4.40 -5.04 -1.75
N ILE A 98 -5.38 -5.71 -2.37
CA ILE A 98 -6.73 -5.89 -1.80
C ILE A 98 -6.65 -6.70 -0.50
N TYR A 99 -5.80 -7.74 -0.45
CA TYR A 99 -5.65 -8.58 0.74
C TYR A 99 -5.07 -7.79 1.91
N ALA A 100 -4.04 -6.97 1.65
CA ALA A 100 -3.41 -6.12 2.65
C ALA A 100 -4.40 -5.08 3.18
N ALA A 101 -5.10 -4.38 2.29
CA ALA A 101 -6.09 -3.38 2.67
C ALA A 101 -7.27 -3.99 3.46
N THR A 102 -7.73 -5.19 3.09
CA THR A 102 -8.76 -5.93 3.84
C THR A 102 -8.30 -6.27 5.27
N ALA A 103 -7.04 -6.71 5.43
CA ALA A 103 -6.48 -6.98 6.74
C ALA A 103 -6.42 -5.70 7.61
N LEU A 104 -6.06 -4.55 7.02
CA LEU A 104 -6.06 -3.27 7.73
C LEU A 104 -7.48 -2.81 8.11
N VAL A 105 -8.46 -2.96 7.23
CA VAL A 105 -9.89 -2.69 7.54
C VAL A 105 -10.36 -3.56 8.70
N PHE A 106 -10.05 -4.87 8.67
CA PHE A 106 -10.38 -5.80 9.75
C PHE A 106 -9.81 -5.31 11.09
N ILE A 107 -8.52 -4.96 11.13
CA ILE A 107 -7.86 -4.46 12.34
C ILE A 107 -8.49 -3.14 12.81
N CYS A 108 -8.77 -2.20 11.90
CA CYS A 108 -9.42 -0.92 12.21
C CYS A 108 -10.79 -1.10 12.87
N VAL A 109 -11.64 -1.96 12.29
CA VAL A 109 -12.98 -2.24 12.81
C VAL A 109 -12.91 -2.88 14.19
N GLU A 110 -12.08 -3.91 14.37
CA GLU A 110 -11.93 -4.56 15.67
C GLU A 110 -11.29 -3.66 16.73
N THR A 111 -10.40 -2.75 16.32
CA THR A 111 -9.82 -1.75 17.23
C THR A 111 -10.89 -0.80 17.77
N ARG A 112 -11.87 -0.44 16.91
CA ARG A 112 -12.94 0.48 17.28
C ARG A 112 -14.05 -0.17 18.11
N TYR A 113 -14.51 -1.34 17.67
CA TYR A 113 -15.74 -1.95 18.18
C TYR A 113 -15.49 -3.22 18.99
N GLY A 114 -14.23 -3.63 19.16
CA GLY A 114 -13.88 -4.94 19.71
C GLY A 114 -14.13 -6.08 18.73
N PRO A 115 -13.91 -7.34 19.15
CA PRO A 115 -14.17 -8.51 18.32
C PRO A 115 -15.64 -8.56 17.86
N GLN A 116 -15.87 -8.57 16.54
CA GLN A 116 -17.23 -8.53 15.98
C GLN A 116 -17.92 -9.90 15.92
N GLY A 117 -17.23 -10.99 16.28
CA GLY A 117 -17.71 -12.36 16.11
C GLY A 117 -17.38 -12.93 14.72
N ARG A 118 -17.77 -14.18 14.48
CA ARG A 118 -17.37 -14.93 13.26
C ARG A 118 -17.95 -14.39 11.95
N TRP A 119 -19.10 -13.73 11.98
CA TRP A 119 -19.76 -13.22 10.77
C TRP A 119 -18.88 -12.21 10.01
N PHE A 120 -18.19 -11.32 10.73
CA PHE A 120 -17.41 -10.25 10.12
C PHE A 120 -16.22 -10.75 9.29
N PRO A 121 -15.28 -11.57 9.82
CA PRO A 121 -14.20 -12.13 9.03
C PRO A 121 -14.70 -13.08 7.93
N ILE A 122 -15.83 -13.78 8.13
CA ILE A 122 -16.45 -14.59 7.07
C ILE A 122 -16.94 -13.70 5.92
N SER A 123 -17.64 -12.60 6.21
CA SER A 123 -18.11 -11.66 5.19
C SER A 123 -16.95 -11.04 4.40
N LEU A 124 -15.87 -10.65 5.10
CA LEU A 124 -14.65 -10.13 4.44
C LEU A 124 -13.98 -11.20 3.57
N ALA A 125 -13.86 -12.44 4.07
CA ALA A 125 -13.27 -13.54 3.31
C ALA A 125 -14.11 -13.91 2.08
N THR A 126 -15.43 -13.92 2.20
CA THR A 126 -16.35 -14.16 1.07
C THR A 126 -16.21 -13.06 0.02
N TRP A 127 -16.24 -11.78 0.43
CA TRP A 127 -16.01 -10.66 -0.49
C TRP A 127 -14.65 -10.76 -1.17
N LEU A 128 -13.59 -11.05 -0.41
CA LEU A 128 -12.24 -11.21 -0.92
C LEU A 128 -12.17 -12.34 -1.96
N GLY A 129 -12.77 -13.50 -1.67
CA GLY A 129 -12.83 -14.64 -2.58
C GLY A 129 -13.56 -14.32 -3.88
N LEU A 130 -14.72 -13.66 -3.79
CA LEU A 130 -15.51 -13.26 -4.96
C LEU A 130 -14.74 -12.24 -5.83
N THR A 131 -14.17 -11.20 -5.22
CA THR A 131 -13.36 -10.20 -5.93
C THR A 131 -12.13 -10.84 -6.57
N THR A 132 -11.46 -11.75 -5.86
CA THR A 132 -10.29 -12.48 -6.38
C THR A 132 -10.64 -13.29 -7.61
N ILE A 133 -11.71 -14.09 -7.54
CA ILE A 133 -12.17 -14.91 -8.66
C ILE A 133 -12.50 -14.00 -9.84
N PHE A 134 -13.29 -12.95 -9.61
CA PHE A 134 -13.74 -12.05 -10.67
C PHE A 134 -12.58 -11.32 -11.36
N VAL A 135 -11.64 -10.75 -10.60
CA VAL A 135 -10.45 -10.09 -11.14
C VAL A 135 -9.55 -11.11 -11.87
N SER A 136 -9.42 -12.34 -11.37
CA SER A 136 -8.55 -13.35 -11.98
C SER A 136 -9.07 -13.91 -13.32
N ILE A 137 -10.39 -13.98 -13.51
CA ILE A 137 -11.01 -14.50 -14.74
C ILE A 137 -11.30 -13.42 -15.78
N THR A 138 -11.21 -12.14 -15.39
CA THR A 138 -11.41 -11.01 -16.30
C THR A 138 -10.06 -10.44 -16.77
N GLY A 139 -10.09 -9.64 -17.83
CA GLY A 139 -8.93 -8.96 -18.38
C GLY A 139 -9.28 -7.58 -18.92
N GLY A 140 -8.25 -6.84 -19.35
CA GLY A 140 -8.40 -5.49 -19.91
C GLY A 140 -9.08 -4.52 -18.96
N LYS A 141 -9.97 -3.68 -19.50
CA LYS A 141 -10.65 -2.61 -18.74
C LYS A 141 -11.52 -3.12 -17.60
N ILE A 142 -12.17 -4.28 -17.76
CA ILE A 142 -13.07 -4.84 -16.74
C ILE A 142 -12.28 -5.22 -15.49
N GLN A 143 -11.18 -5.95 -15.66
CA GLN A 143 -10.25 -6.26 -14.57
C GLN A 143 -9.75 -4.97 -13.92
N PHE A 144 -9.21 -4.04 -14.72
CA PHE A 144 -8.62 -2.79 -14.24
C PHE A 144 -9.59 -2.00 -13.37
N TYR A 145 -10.79 -1.67 -13.86
CA TYR A 145 -11.74 -0.87 -13.09
C TYR A 145 -12.31 -1.62 -11.88
N THR A 146 -12.45 -2.95 -11.95
CA THR A 146 -12.93 -3.74 -10.81
C THR A 146 -11.90 -3.78 -9.68
N PHE A 147 -10.63 -3.96 -10.02
CA PHE A 147 -9.53 -3.83 -9.06
C PHE A 147 -9.51 -2.42 -8.44
N GLN A 148 -9.51 -1.37 -9.26
CA GLN A 148 -9.44 0.02 -8.80
C GLN A 148 -10.62 0.39 -7.89
N ALA A 149 -11.84 -0.03 -8.23
CA ALA A 149 -13.02 0.21 -7.40
C ALA A 149 -12.93 -0.53 -6.06
N SER A 150 -12.54 -1.81 -6.10
CA SER A 150 -12.42 -2.64 -4.88
C SER A 150 -11.35 -2.11 -3.95
N PHE A 151 -10.17 -1.81 -4.48
CA PHE A 151 -9.07 -1.22 -3.73
C PHE A 151 -9.43 0.17 -3.20
N GLY A 152 -10.01 1.03 -4.04
CA GLY A 152 -10.43 2.38 -3.65
C GLY A 152 -11.42 2.41 -2.49
N VAL A 153 -12.42 1.51 -2.49
CA VAL A 153 -13.37 1.38 -1.36
C VAL A 153 -12.65 1.02 -0.06
N LEU A 154 -11.72 0.06 -0.10
CA LEU A 154 -10.93 -0.31 1.09
C LEU A 154 -10.05 0.84 1.57
N GLN A 155 -9.40 1.59 0.66
CA GLN A 155 -8.56 2.73 1.03
C GLN A 155 -9.39 3.84 1.70
N ILE A 156 -10.58 4.16 1.16
CA ILE A 156 -11.50 5.12 1.79
C ILE A 156 -11.93 4.64 3.18
N ALA A 157 -12.24 3.34 3.34
CA ALA A 157 -12.59 2.77 4.64
C ALA A 157 -11.44 2.90 5.65
N ILE A 158 -10.20 2.61 5.25
CA ILE A 158 -9.01 2.77 6.11
C ILE A 158 -8.84 4.23 6.54
N ILE A 159 -8.92 5.18 5.61
CA ILE A 159 -8.83 6.63 5.90
C ILE A 159 -9.94 7.05 6.88
N TYR A 160 -11.17 6.59 6.65
CA TYR A 160 -12.31 6.87 7.53
C TYR A 160 -12.06 6.36 8.95
N PHE A 161 -11.71 5.08 9.11
CA PHE A 161 -11.53 4.48 10.44
C PHE A 161 -10.34 5.07 11.19
N THR A 162 -9.20 5.25 10.51
CA THR A 162 -7.99 5.84 11.14
C THR A 162 -8.22 7.28 11.57
N THR A 163 -8.91 8.08 10.76
CA THR A 163 -9.29 9.47 11.11
C THR A 163 -10.27 9.49 12.28
N PHE A 164 -11.28 8.61 12.27
CA PHE A 164 -12.25 8.50 13.34
C PHE A 164 -11.59 8.12 14.68
N LEU A 165 -10.79 7.05 14.67
CA LEU A 165 -10.06 6.57 15.84
C LEU A 165 -9.12 7.64 16.39
N HIS A 166 -8.43 8.39 15.52
CA HIS A 166 -7.56 9.49 15.93
C HIS A 166 -8.36 10.61 16.62
N ARG A 167 -9.50 11.03 16.05
CA ARG A 167 -10.37 12.04 16.67
C ARG A 167 -10.91 11.60 18.03
N GLN A 168 -11.34 10.35 18.14
CA GLN A 168 -11.81 9.77 19.41
C GLN A 168 -10.71 9.81 20.47
N GLN A 169 -9.48 9.42 20.10
CA GLN A 169 -8.34 9.44 21.01
C GLN A 169 -7.95 10.84 21.44
N LYS A 170 -7.93 11.80 20.51
CA LYS A 170 -7.62 13.19 20.81
C LYS A 170 -8.59 13.76 21.85
N SER A 171 -9.88 13.48 21.71
CA SER A 171 -10.91 13.86 22.69
C SER A 171 -10.68 13.22 24.06
N LEU A 172 -10.40 11.91 24.11
CA LEU A 172 -10.10 11.21 25.37
C LEU A 172 -8.82 11.71 26.05
N ASN A 173 -7.78 12.02 25.28
CA ASN A 173 -6.53 12.54 25.81
C ASN A 173 -6.71 13.95 26.38
N GLN A 174 -7.48 14.81 25.72
CA GLN A 174 -7.81 16.14 26.23
C GLN A 174 -8.56 16.05 27.57
N ALA A 175 -9.55 15.15 27.68
CA ALA A 175 -10.27 14.92 28.94
C ALA A 175 -9.39 14.41 30.09
N ARG A 176 -8.24 13.78 29.78
CA ARG A 176 -7.28 13.22 30.74
C ARG A 176 -6.06 14.13 31.02
N GLY A 177 -6.07 15.39 30.56
CA GLY A 177 -4.96 16.34 30.74
C GLY A 177 -3.72 16.04 29.87
N GLY A 178 -3.95 15.54 28.65
CA GLY A 178 -3.00 14.74 27.87
C GLY A 178 -1.67 15.36 27.43
N GLN A 179 -0.68 14.48 27.23
CA GLN A 179 0.71 14.84 26.88
C GLN A 179 1.29 14.12 25.65
N LYS A 180 0.57 13.16 25.02
CA LYS A 180 1.09 12.40 23.86
C LYS A 180 0.09 12.36 22.71
N ASP A 181 0.51 12.84 21.54
CA ASP A 181 -0.31 13.04 20.35
C ASP A 181 0.22 12.25 19.14
N SER A 182 -0.67 11.55 18.44
CA SER A 182 -0.37 10.86 17.18
C SER A 182 -0.66 11.71 15.94
N SER A 183 -1.03 12.99 16.09
CA SER A 183 -1.33 13.93 14.99
C SER A 183 -0.23 13.96 13.94
N TRP A 184 1.03 13.97 14.35
CA TRP A 184 2.17 13.93 13.42
C TRP A 184 2.13 12.71 12.50
N LEU A 185 1.78 11.53 13.03
CA LEU A 185 1.79 10.27 12.29
C LEU A 185 0.64 10.20 11.29
N ILE A 186 -0.57 10.61 11.68
CA ILE A 186 -1.71 10.66 10.77
C ILE A 186 -1.52 11.72 9.68
N THR A 187 -0.99 12.91 10.01
CA THR A 187 -0.70 13.94 9.01
C THR A 187 0.31 13.43 8.00
N ARG A 188 1.40 12.77 8.43
CA ARG A 188 2.38 12.18 7.50
C ARG A 188 1.78 11.06 6.66
N ALA A 189 1.00 10.16 7.26
CA ALA A 189 0.35 9.08 6.53
C ALA A 189 -0.54 9.63 5.40
N LEU A 190 -1.39 10.61 5.70
CA LEU A 190 -2.29 11.24 4.73
C LEU A 190 -1.51 12.02 3.67
N CYS A 191 -0.61 12.93 4.05
CA CYS A 191 0.11 13.76 3.08
C CYS A 191 0.97 12.93 2.13
N VAL A 192 1.72 11.94 2.64
CA VAL A 192 2.59 11.09 1.81
C VAL A 192 1.76 10.22 0.87
N TYR A 193 0.68 9.61 1.37
CA TYR A 193 -0.17 8.77 0.53
C TYR A 193 -0.95 9.59 -0.51
N SER A 194 -1.46 10.78 -0.14
CA SER A 194 -2.11 11.69 -1.10
C SER A 194 -1.14 12.13 -2.20
N PHE A 195 0.10 12.49 -1.84
CA PHE A 195 1.13 12.81 -2.83
C PHE A 195 1.40 11.63 -3.76
N ALA A 196 1.50 10.41 -3.21
CA ALA A 196 1.64 9.19 -4.01
C ALA A 196 0.49 9.06 -5.03
N VAL A 197 -0.76 9.17 -4.59
CA VAL A 197 -1.93 9.03 -5.48
C VAL A 197 -1.90 10.10 -6.57
N THR A 198 -1.49 11.32 -6.25
CA THR A 198 -1.35 12.41 -7.24
C THR A 198 -0.34 12.05 -8.33
N ILE A 199 0.88 11.62 -7.97
CA ILE A 199 1.89 11.29 -8.97
C ILE A 199 1.51 10.05 -9.80
N TRP A 200 0.83 9.08 -9.19
CA TRP A 200 0.28 7.92 -9.89
C TRP A 200 -0.81 8.31 -10.91
N LEU A 201 -1.73 9.20 -10.54
CA LEU A 201 -2.76 9.72 -11.45
C LEU A 201 -2.14 10.52 -12.61
N ILE A 202 -1.08 11.29 -12.35
CA ILE A 202 -0.36 12.01 -13.40
C ILE A 202 0.31 11.02 -14.35
N ASP A 203 0.99 9.99 -13.84
CA ASP A 203 1.57 8.93 -14.67
C ASP A 203 0.51 8.27 -15.57
N LEU A 204 -0.62 7.88 -14.98
CA LEU A 204 -1.70 7.17 -15.68
C LEU A 204 -2.39 8.02 -16.77
N HIS A 205 -2.68 9.30 -16.49
CA HIS A 205 -3.51 10.13 -17.36
C HIS A 205 -2.75 11.11 -18.23
N MET A 206 -1.54 11.48 -17.83
CA MET A 206 -0.74 12.51 -18.52
C MET A 206 0.50 11.94 -19.20
N CYS A 207 0.60 10.60 -19.32
CA CYS A 207 1.79 9.95 -19.87
C CYS A 207 2.23 10.53 -21.23
N GLU A 208 1.29 10.75 -22.14
CA GLU A 208 1.55 11.34 -23.47
C GLU A 208 2.29 12.69 -23.39
N PHE A 209 2.08 13.44 -22.31
CA PHE A 209 2.70 14.75 -22.10
C PHE A 209 4.01 14.68 -21.30
N ILE A 210 4.28 13.61 -20.56
CA ILE A 210 5.42 13.54 -19.62
C ILE A 210 6.44 12.42 -19.92
N ASN A 211 6.16 11.53 -20.87
CA ASN A 211 7.03 10.36 -21.15
C ASN A 211 8.40 10.70 -21.77
N GLY A 212 8.63 11.95 -22.18
CA GLY A 212 9.91 12.39 -22.73
C GLY A 212 10.16 12.01 -24.19
N VAL A 213 9.24 11.28 -24.81
CA VAL A 213 9.45 10.66 -26.13
C VAL A 213 8.34 10.97 -27.13
N SER A 214 7.10 11.11 -26.66
CA SER A 214 5.97 11.51 -27.48
C SER A 214 6.20 12.88 -28.14
N PRO A 215 5.72 13.12 -29.37
CA PRO A 215 5.74 14.45 -29.99
C PRO A 215 5.03 15.52 -29.14
N ASN A 216 4.03 15.11 -28.35
CA ASN A 216 3.28 15.98 -27.45
C ASN A 216 3.93 16.10 -26.06
N SER A 217 5.07 15.44 -25.83
CA SER A 217 5.72 15.49 -24.52
C SER A 217 6.34 16.86 -24.27
N VAL A 218 5.94 17.47 -23.15
CA VAL A 218 6.48 18.74 -22.66
C VAL A 218 7.84 18.53 -22.00
N LEU A 219 8.04 17.35 -21.40
CA LEU A 219 9.32 16.97 -20.80
C LEU A 219 10.22 16.32 -21.86
N LYS A 220 11.55 16.41 -21.66
CA LYS A 220 12.54 15.75 -22.52
C LYS A 220 12.97 14.37 -21.99
N TRP A 221 12.44 13.97 -20.84
CA TRP A 221 12.78 12.74 -20.13
C TRP A 221 11.58 12.30 -19.32
N ASN A 222 11.44 10.99 -19.09
CA ASN A 222 10.38 10.44 -18.26
C ASN A 222 10.75 10.59 -16.76
N PRO A 223 9.92 11.27 -15.95
CA PRO A 223 10.14 11.45 -14.52
C PRO A 223 9.96 10.20 -13.65
N GLN A 224 9.54 9.08 -14.23
CA GLN A 224 9.32 7.79 -13.56
C GLN A 224 8.33 7.93 -12.39
N LEU A 225 7.20 8.61 -12.62
CA LEU A 225 6.25 8.91 -11.55
C LEU A 225 5.64 7.65 -10.95
N HIS A 226 5.44 6.60 -11.75
CA HIS A 226 5.01 5.30 -11.24
C HIS A 226 6.03 4.65 -10.28
N ALA A 227 7.33 4.78 -10.55
CA ALA A 227 8.37 4.29 -9.66
C ALA A 227 8.37 5.05 -8.32
N TRP A 228 8.15 6.37 -8.37
CA TRP A 228 7.96 7.17 -7.16
C TRP A 228 6.66 6.81 -6.42
N TRP A 229 5.60 6.45 -7.14
CA TRP A 229 4.37 5.93 -6.54
C TRP A 229 4.66 4.72 -5.65
N HIS A 230 5.48 3.77 -6.07
CA HIS A 230 5.88 2.63 -5.23
C HIS A 230 6.48 3.08 -3.90
N VAL A 231 7.43 4.02 -3.95
CA VAL A 231 8.14 4.53 -2.77
C VAL A 231 7.22 5.28 -1.81
N PHE A 232 6.43 6.22 -2.32
CA PHE A 232 5.58 7.07 -1.48
C PHE A 232 4.33 6.31 -1.00
N SER A 233 3.71 5.49 -1.85
CA SER A 233 2.51 4.72 -1.45
C SER A 233 2.86 3.76 -0.30
N ILE A 234 3.96 3.01 -0.40
CA ILE A 234 4.31 2.08 0.68
C ILE A 234 4.74 2.79 1.95
N THR A 235 5.42 3.93 1.83
CA THR A 235 5.76 4.77 2.99
C THR A 235 4.48 5.28 3.70
N GLY A 236 3.48 5.70 2.94
CA GLY A 236 2.17 6.09 3.48
C GLY A 236 1.42 4.94 4.14
N VAL A 237 1.44 3.75 3.54
CA VAL A 237 0.85 2.53 4.10
C VAL A 237 1.58 2.08 5.37
N TYR A 238 2.91 2.22 5.42
CA TYR A 238 3.70 1.96 6.62
C TYR A 238 3.30 2.88 7.77
N PHE A 239 3.22 4.20 7.54
CA PHE A 239 2.73 5.14 8.55
C PHE A 239 1.29 4.86 8.97
N SER A 240 0.42 4.48 8.03
CA SER A 240 -0.97 4.10 8.33
C SER A 240 -1.03 2.85 9.20
N THR A 241 -0.24 1.83 8.90
CA THR A 241 -0.18 0.59 9.68
C THR A 241 0.36 0.85 11.08
N LEU A 242 1.38 1.72 11.20
CA LEU A 242 1.91 2.16 12.49
C LEU A 242 0.88 2.94 13.30
N LEU A 243 0.11 3.81 12.65
CA LEU A 243 -0.99 4.56 13.27
C LEU A 243 -2.06 3.62 13.79
N ILE A 244 -2.48 2.63 12.99
CA ILE A 244 -3.46 1.61 13.41
C ILE A 244 -2.93 0.84 14.63
N ALA A 245 -1.66 0.46 14.64
CA ALA A 245 -1.05 -0.21 15.79
C ALA A 245 -0.99 0.68 17.04
N TYR A 246 -0.65 1.97 16.86
CA TYR A 246 -0.69 2.95 17.94
C TYR A 246 -2.10 3.05 18.52
N GLN A 247 -3.09 3.16 17.64
CA GLN A 247 -4.48 3.29 18.02
C GLN A 247 -5.00 2.06 18.75
N HIS A 248 -4.62 0.89 18.28
CA HIS A 248 -4.92 -0.40 18.91
C HIS A 248 -4.38 -0.49 20.33
N TYR A 249 -3.14 -0.05 20.56
CA TYR A 249 -2.58 -0.02 21.92
C TYR A 249 -3.28 0.97 22.85
N VAL A 250 -3.61 2.15 22.35
CA VAL A 250 -4.40 3.12 23.12
C VAL A 250 -5.77 2.54 23.47
N ALA A 251 -6.43 1.85 22.54
CA ALA A 251 -7.72 1.19 22.79
C ALA A 251 -7.64 0.11 23.87
N LYS A 252 -6.50 -0.59 24.00
CA LYS A 252 -6.20 -1.54 25.10
C LYS A 252 -5.82 -0.84 26.43
N GLY A 253 -5.87 0.49 26.49
CA GLY A 253 -5.46 1.27 27.66
C GLY A 253 -3.97 1.16 27.96
N LEU A 254 -3.15 1.07 26.90
CA LEU A 254 -1.70 1.15 26.97
C LEU A 254 -1.24 2.52 26.44
N ASN A 255 -0.02 2.92 26.80
CA ASN A 255 0.55 4.22 26.44
C ASN A 255 1.71 4.06 25.44
N PRO A 256 1.43 3.85 24.14
CA PRO A 256 2.47 3.80 23.13
C PRO A 256 3.12 5.17 22.90
N SER A 257 4.34 5.15 22.40
CA SER A 257 5.03 6.35 21.89
C SER A 257 5.79 6.01 20.61
N VAL A 258 5.88 6.98 19.71
CA VAL A 258 6.64 6.86 18.46
C VAL A 258 8.09 7.22 18.75
N TYR A 259 9.03 6.40 18.30
CA TYR A 259 10.47 6.70 18.32
C TYR A 259 11.11 6.33 16.98
N LEU A 260 12.30 6.86 16.71
CA LEU A 260 13.03 6.57 15.47
C LEU A 260 14.03 5.44 15.70
N TRP A 261 13.75 4.26 15.16
CA TRP A 261 14.68 3.14 15.14
C TRP A 261 15.89 3.50 14.27
N LYS A 262 17.09 3.36 14.86
CA LYS A 262 18.38 3.80 14.30
C LYS A 262 18.38 5.27 13.81
N GLY A 263 17.50 6.11 14.35
CA GLY A 263 17.42 7.53 13.99
C GLY A 263 16.59 7.86 12.73
N PHE A 264 16.08 6.87 11.99
CA PHE A 264 15.41 7.12 10.71
C PHE A 264 14.00 6.54 10.60
N VAL A 265 13.76 5.34 11.15
CA VAL A 265 12.52 4.59 10.88
C VAL A 265 11.56 4.72 12.06
N PRO A 266 10.41 5.39 11.91
CA PRO A 266 9.48 5.54 13.02
C PRO A 266 8.84 4.20 13.37
N THR A 267 8.91 3.81 14.64
CA THR A 267 8.26 2.62 15.17
C THR A 267 7.65 2.91 16.55
N LEU A 268 6.94 1.96 17.14
CA LEU A 268 6.31 2.12 18.45
C LEU A 268 7.11 1.47 19.56
N THR A 269 7.12 2.11 20.71
CA THR A 269 7.53 1.52 21.98
C THR A 269 6.42 1.67 23.02
N LEU A 270 6.36 0.69 23.93
CA LEU A 270 5.51 0.69 25.11
C LEU A 270 6.39 0.92 26.35
N ASP A 271 5.88 1.62 27.36
CA ASP A 271 6.56 1.70 28.66
C ASP A 271 6.68 0.31 29.33
N ALA A 272 7.61 0.15 30.28
CA ALA A 272 7.92 -1.15 30.88
C ALA A 272 6.70 -1.83 31.56
N LYS A 273 5.80 -1.05 32.19
CA LYS A 273 4.58 -1.59 32.81
C LYS A 273 3.57 -2.03 31.75
N ALA A 274 3.44 -1.26 30.67
CA ALA A 274 2.63 -1.57 29.51
C ALA A 274 3.16 -2.80 28.74
N GLN A 275 4.48 -3.00 28.68
CA GLN A 275 5.08 -4.22 28.11
C GLN A 275 4.66 -5.47 28.88
N MET A 276 4.70 -5.44 30.23
CA MET A 276 4.22 -6.55 31.07
C MET A 276 2.73 -6.82 30.88
N LYS A 277 1.90 -5.77 30.80
CA LYS A 277 0.46 -5.90 30.54
C LYS A 277 0.17 -6.43 29.13
N ALA A 278 0.89 -5.94 28.12
CA ALA A 278 0.77 -6.41 26.74
C ALA A 278 1.19 -7.88 26.61
N ALA A 279 2.21 -8.34 27.33
CA ALA A 279 2.62 -9.75 27.33
C ALA A 279 1.54 -10.70 27.89
N LYS A 280 0.62 -10.20 28.72
CA LYS A 280 -0.52 -10.97 29.25
C LYS A 280 -1.77 -10.92 28.37
N LEU A 281 -1.81 -9.98 27.40
CA LEU A 281 -2.93 -9.76 26.48
C LEU A 281 -2.69 -10.36 25.09
N ASN A 282 -1.53 -10.97 24.88
CA ASN A 282 -1.10 -11.66 23.66
C ASN A 282 -0.92 -13.15 23.97
#